data_AF-A0A5N9C9Q3-F1
#
_entry.id   AF-A0A5N9C9Q3-F1
#
_cell.length_a   1.000
_cell.length_b   1.000
_cell.length_c   1.000
_cell.angle_alpha   90.00
_cell.angle_beta   90.00
_cell.angle_gamma   90.00
#
_symmetry.space_group_name_H-M   'P 1'
#
loop_
_entity.id
_entity.type
_entity.pdbx_description
1 polymer ?
#
loop_
_entity_poly.entity_id
_entity_poly.type
_entity_poly.pdbx_seq_one_letter_code
_entity_poly.pdbx_strand_id
1 'polypeptide(L)'
;MYLAIDTCTETAGIALFDGERTVGESIWIAGRNQTSELTPSLGYLLEKHDVQKTDLKGIAVAKGPGSFNGIRVGMSVAKGLALTLNIDIISATSLEIHAFPYLNTGNDVCSVIEMGRGEIATVIFHQDHSIVNSRIEPELLSPDVLPDRISTPTNFCGTISSDMLNLIKSHLGDLALFPRGPLPYRNASDLAYIGYAKIKAGVTEDASSLAPIYVRKPPVGD
;
A
#
# COMPACT_ATOMS: atom_id res chain seq x y z
N MET A 1 9.83 -15.28 -9.84
CA MET A 1 9.63 -13.82 -9.86
C MET A 1 8.34 -13.48 -9.14
N TYR A 2 8.27 -12.38 -8.41
CA TYR A 2 7.06 -11.88 -7.75
C TYR A 2 6.74 -10.49 -8.29
N LEU A 3 5.49 -10.28 -8.70
CA LEU A 3 5.02 -9.02 -9.27
C LEU A 3 4.22 -8.24 -8.23
N ALA A 4 4.53 -6.97 -8.01
CA ALA A 4 3.67 -6.04 -7.28
C ALA A 4 2.87 -5.15 -8.22
N ILE A 5 1.60 -4.91 -7.88
CA ILE A 5 0.74 -3.95 -8.57
C ILE A 5 0.10 -3.03 -7.54
N ASP A 6 0.35 -1.74 -7.71
CA ASP A 6 -0.18 -0.72 -6.84
C ASP A 6 -0.74 0.46 -7.61
N THR A 7 -2.06 0.63 -7.53
CA THR A 7 -2.78 1.73 -8.18
C THR A 7 -3.72 2.44 -7.20
N CYS A 8 -3.50 2.29 -5.89
CA CYS A 8 -4.43 2.83 -4.88
C CYS A 8 -4.35 4.36 -4.72
N THR A 9 -3.34 5.02 -5.28
CA THR A 9 -3.13 6.47 -5.18
C THR A 9 -3.09 7.11 -6.57
N GLU A 10 -2.90 8.43 -6.64
CA GLU A 10 -2.63 9.11 -7.92
C GLU A 10 -1.32 8.63 -8.56
N THR A 11 -0.38 8.20 -7.72
CA THR A 11 0.82 7.48 -8.12
C THR A 11 0.48 6.00 -8.28
N ALA A 12 0.78 5.46 -9.45
CA ALA A 12 0.76 4.03 -9.74
C ALA A 12 2.19 3.48 -9.72
N GLY A 13 2.32 2.22 -9.36
CA GLY A 13 3.59 1.54 -9.27
C GLY A 13 3.47 0.05 -9.56
N ILE A 14 4.50 -0.48 -10.21
CA ILE A 14 4.72 -1.92 -10.40
C ILE A 14 6.17 -2.26 -10.10
N ALA A 15 6.41 -3.45 -9.55
CA ALA A 15 7.76 -3.92 -9.28
C ALA A 15 7.90 -5.42 -9.48
N LEU A 16 9.10 -5.85 -9.83
CA LEU A 16 9.51 -7.25 -9.94
C LEU A 16 10.53 -7.56 -8.84
N PHE A 17 10.30 -8.63 -8.09
CA PHE A 17 11.17 -9.09 -7.01
C PHE A 17 11.55 -10.56 -7.24
N ASP A 18 12.83 -10.90 -7.21
CA ASP A 18 13.31 -12.26 -7.52
C ASP A 18 13.27 -13.22 -6.33
N GLY A 19 13.04 -12.71 -5.11
CA GLY A 19 13.13 -13.45 -3.85
C GLY A 19 14.24 -12.93 -2.94
N GLU A 20 15.17 -12.16 -3.50
CA GLU A 20 16.32 -11.59 -2.79
C GLU A 20 16.37 -10.06 -2.95
N ARG A 21 16.06 -9.54 -4.15
CA ARG A 21 16.14 -8.11 -4.47
C ARG A 21 15.07 -7.67 -5.46
N THR A 22 14.81 -6.36 -5.49
CA THR A 22 14.05 -5.74 -6.57
C THR A 22 14.84 -5.80 -7.87
N VAL A 23 14.25 -6.43 -8.88
CA VAL A 23 14.82 -6.56 -10.23
C VAL A 23 14.51 -5.33 -11.07
N GLY A 24 13.31 -4.78 -10.91
CA GLY A 24 12.87 -3.59 -11.63
C GLY A 24 11.65 -2.98 -10.96
N GLU A 25 11.53 -1.66 -11.09
CA GLU A 25 10.40 -0.89 -10.59
C GLU A 25 10.04 0.19 -11.60
N SER A 26 8.75 0.49 -11.70
CA SER A 26 8.24 1.64 -12.43
C SER A 26 7.18 2.31 -11.59
N ILE A 27 7.37 3.61 -11.33
CA ILE A 27 6.48 4.46 -10.56
C ILE A 27 6.16 5.68 -11.43
N TRP A 28 4.88 6.04 -11.52
CA TRP A 28 4.44 7.18 -12.31
C TRP A 28 3.15 7.78 -11.76
N ILE A 29 2.90 9.05 -12.08
CA ILE A 29 1.65 9.73 -11.74
C ILE A 29 0.64 9.42 -12.85
N ALA A 30 -0.32 8.55 -12.56
CA ALA A 30 -1.30 8.09 -13.54
C ALA A 30 -2.52 9.02 -13.62
N GLY A 31 -2.81 9.81 -12.58
CA GLY A 31 -3.96 10.71 -12.53
C GLY A 31 -5.30 9.95 -12.71
N ARG A 32 -5.91 10.04 -13.90
CA ARG A 32 -7.14 9.30 -14.28
C ARG A 32 -6.91 8.17 -15.29
N ASN A 33 -5.66 7.94 -15.67
CA ASN A 33 -5.26 7.02 -16.74
C ASN A 33 -4.76 5.67 -16.23
N GLN A 34 -5.03 5.30 -14.96
CA GLN A 34 -4.53 4.05 -14.38
C GLN A 34 -4.84 2.83 -15.29
N THR A 35 -6.04 2.79 -15.85
CA THR A 35 -6.49 1.69 -16.72
C THR A 35 -5.68 1.58 -18.02
N SER A 36 -5.40 2.71 -18.66
CA SER A 36 -4.71 2.73 -19.96
C SER A 36 -3.20 2.57 -19.83
N GLU A 37 -2.61 2.98 -18.69
CA GLU A 37 -1.15 3.01 -18.51
C GLU A 37 -0.60 1.77 -17.80
N LEU A 38 -1.39 1.10 -16.95
CA LEU A 38 -0.91 -0.03 -16.15
C LEU A 38 -0.42 -1.21 -17.01
N THR A 39 -1.26 -1.70 -17.92
CA THR A 39 -0.92 -2.89 -18.71
C THR A 39 0.25 -2.67 -19.67
N PRO A 40 0.34 -1.54 -20.40
CA PRO A 40 1.55 -1.22 -21.18
C PRO A 40 2.81 -1.11 -20.33
N SER A 41 2.73 -0.45 -19.17
CA SER A 41 3.87 -0.31 -18.25
C SER A 41 4.34 -1.67 -17.72
N LEU A 42 3.40 -2.57 -17.41
CA LEU A 42 3.71 -3.95 -17.01
C LEU A 42 4.38 -4.72 -18.14
N GLY A 43 3.87 -4.61 -19.37
CA GLY A 43 4.49 -5.23 -20.54
C GLY A 43 5.93 -4.77 -20.73
N TYR A 44 6.15 -3.46 -20.67
CA TYR A 44 7.49 -2.87 -20.77
C TYR A 44 8.43 -3.33 -19.65
N LEU A 45 7.96 -3.36 -18.40
CA LEU A 45 8.78 -3.80 -17.27
C LEU A 45 9.22 -5.26 -17.43
N LEU A 46 8.30 -6.14 -17.83
CA LEU A 46 8.60 -7.55 -18.06
C LEU A 46 9.61 -7.73 -19.21
N GLU A 47 9.38 -7.07 -20.35
CA GLU A 47 10.27 -7.11 -21.52
C GLU A 47 11.67 -6.58 -21.20
N LYS A 48 11.76 -5.43 -20.53
CA LYS A 48 13.03 -4.80 -20.15
C LYS A 48 13.93 -5.70 -19.30
N HIS A 49 13.32 -6.58 -18.50
CA HIS A 49 14.02 -7.48 -17.58
C HIS A 49 14.04 -8.94 -18.06
N ASP A 50 13.65 -9.20 -19.31
CA ASP A 50 13.59 -10.55 -19.90
C ASP A 50 12.79 -11.55 -19.04
N VAL A 51 11.68 -11.08 -18.46
CA VAL A 51 10.79 -11.88 -17.63
C VAL A 51 9.54 -12.20 -18.42
N GLN A 52 9.25 -13.49 -18.61
CA GLN A 52 7.99 -13.92 -19.19
C GLN A 52 6.90 -13.91 -18.11
N LYS A 53 5.63 -13.72 -18.52
CA LYS A 53 4.49 -13.81 -17.59
C LYS A 53 4.45 -15.14 -16.84
N THR A 54 4.89 -16.22 -17.49
CA THR A 54 4.97 -17.57 -16.91
C THR A 54 6.08 -17.75 -15.87
N ASP A 55 7.03 -16.81 -15.76
CA ASP A 55 8.08 -16.83 -14.72
C ASP A 55 7.61 -16.24 -13.38
N LEU A 56 6.43 -15.62 -13.39
CA LEU A 56 5.76 -15.12 -12.19
C LEU A 56 5.32 -16.31 -11.34
N LYS A 57 5.66 -16.25 -10.06
CA LYS A 57 5.35 -17.26 -9.04
C LYS A 57 4.32 -16.78 -8.03
N GLY A 58 4.05 -15.47 -8.00
CA GLY A 58 3.05 -14.87 -7.15
C GLY A 58 2.88 -13.39 -7.43
N ILE A 59 1.74 -12.84 -7.01
CA ILE A 59 1.35 -11.45 -7.24
C ILE A 59 1.01 -10.80 -5.90
N ALA A 60 1.65 -9.66 -5.62
CA ALA A 60 1.30 -8.76 -4.54
C ALA A 60 0.43 -7.62 -5.09
N VAL A 61 -0.68 -7.29 -4.42
CA VAL A 61 -1.56 -6.21 -4.87
C VAL A 61 -2.01 -5.31 -3.73
N ALA A 62 -2.00 -4.01 -3.95
CA ALA A 62 -2.55 -3.08 -2.97
C ALA A 62 -4.10 -3.14 -2.98
N LYS A 63 -4.71 -3.33 -1.80
CA LYS A 63 -6.18 -3.42 -1.64
C LYS A 63 -6.84 -2.16 -1.06
N GLY A 64 -6.11 -1.06 -0.98
CA GLY A 64 -6.58 0.18 -0.38
C GLY A 64 -6.31 0.27 1.13
N PRO A 65 -6.76 1.34 1.81
CA PRO A 65 -7.65 2.37 1.29
C PRO A 65 -6.97 3.36 0.33
N GLY A 66 -7.77 4.13 -0.42
CA GLY A 66 -7.28 5.04 -1.46
C GLY A 66 -8.32 5.33 -2.53
N SER A 67 -7.86 5.68 -3.74
CA SER A 67 -8.68 5.96 -4.92
C SER A 67 -9.58 4.78 -5.28
N PHE A 68 -10.89 5.01 -5.25
CA PHE A 68 -11.90 3.98 -5.53
C PHE A 68 -11.72 3.30 -6.89
N ASN A 69 -11.48 4.09 -7.94
CA ASN A 69 -11.22 3.57 -9.28
C ASN A 69 -9.84 2.91 -9.34
N GLY A 70 -8.84 3.56 -8.74
CA GLY A 70 -7.46 3.08 -8.71
C GLY A 70 -7.34 1.67 -8.14
N ILE A 71 -7.90 1.41 -6.95
CA ILE A 71 -7.85 0.09 -6.30
C ILE A 71 -8.42 -1.00 -7.21
N ARG A 72 -9.57 -0.74 -7.86
CA ARG A 72 -10.25 -1.72 -8.73
C ARG A 72 -9.42 -2.07 -9.96
N VAL A 73 -8.74 -1.10 -10.56
CA VAL A 73 -7.90 -1.33 -11.76
C VAL A 73 -6.78 -2.30 -11.43
N GLY A 74 -5.97 -2.01 -10.41
CA GLY A 74 -4.84 -2.85 -10.03
C GLY A 74 -5.27 -4.24 -9.58
N MET A 75 -6.32 -4.33 -8.77
CA MET A 75 -6.88 -5.62 -8.33
C MET A 75 -7.43 -6.45 -9.48
N SER A 76 -8.07 -5.82 -10.49
CA SER A 76 -8.59 -6.55 -11.65
C SER A 76 -7.47 -7.16 -12.48
N VAL A 77 -6.39 -6.40 -12.73
CA VAL A 77 -5.21 -6.91 -13.46
C VAL A 77 -4.51 -8.00 -12.66
N ALA A 78 -4.29 -7.80 -11.35
CA ALA A 78 -3.66 -8.79 -10.47
C ALA A 78 -4.46 -10.10 -10.43
N LYS A 79 -5.77 -10.04 -10.19
CA LYS A 79 -6.66 -11.22 -10.18
C LYS A 79 -6.66 -11.93 -11.52
N GLY A 80 -6.76 -11.19 -12.63
CA GLY A 80 -6.74 -11.76 -13.97
C GLY A 80 -5.47 -12.54 -14.26
N LEU A 81 -4.31 -11.98 -13.89
CA LEU A 81 -3.01 -12.65 -14.03
C LEU A 81 -2.90 -13.87 -13.12
N ALA A 82 -3.24 -13.74 -11.83
CA ALA A 82 -3.14 -14.82 -10.85
C ALA A 82 -4.00 -16.03 -11.26
N LEU A 83 -5.25 -15.78 -11.66
CA LEU A 83 -6.19 -16.81 -12.13
C LEU A 83 -5.71 -17.47 -13.43
N THR A 84 -5.23 -16.68 -14.40
CA THR A 84 -4.78 -17.21 -15.71
C THR A 84 -3.51 -18.05 -15.57
N LEU A 85 -2.58 -17.63 -14.71
CA LEU A 85 -1.30 -18.31 -14.50
C LEU A 85 -1.39 -19.40 -13.42
N ASN A 86 -2.51 -19.48 -12.69
CA ASN A 86 -2.71 -20.36 -11.54
C ASN A 86 -1.59 -20.20 -10.49
N ILE A 87 -1.35 -18.96 -10.06
CA ILE A 87 -0.32 -18.59 -9.07
C ILE A 87 -0.93 -17.82 -7.89
N ASP A 88 -0.21 -17.80 -6.78
CA ASP A 88 -0.65 -17.15 -5.55
C ASP A 88 -0.85 -15.64 -5.74
N ILE A 89 -1.86 -15.09 -5.08
CA ILE A 89 -2.08 -13.66 -4.94
C ILE A 89 -2.17 -13.31 -3.45
N ILE A 90 -1.51 -12.21 -3.08
CA ILE A 90 -1.58 -11.65 -1.74
C ILE A 90 -1.84 -10.16 -1.82
N SER A 91 -2.69 -9.68 -0.93
CA SER A 91 -2.95 -8.26 -0.77
C SER A 91 -2.24 -7.63 0.43
N ALA A 92 -1.96 -6.34 0.31
CA ALA A 92 -1.56 -5.48 1.42
C ALA A 92 -2.37 -4.18 1.39
N THR A 93 -2.67 -3.64 2.56
CA THR A 93 -3.30 -2.33 2.67
C THR A 93 -2.32 -1.23 2.24
N SER A 94 -2.84 -0.12 1.74
CA SER A 94 -2.03 1.07 1.47
C SER A 94 -1.30 1.54 2.74
N LEU A 95 -1.92 1.36 3.91
CA LEU A 95 -1.34 1.72 5.19
C LEU A 95 -0.14 0.84 5.56
N GLU A 96 -0.20 -0.48 5.32
CA GLU A 96 0.94 -1.39 5.44
C GLU A 96 2.09 -0.97 4.53
N ILE A 97 1.79 -0.69 3.26
CA ILE A 97 2.80 -0.32 2.26
C ILE A 97 3.52 0.97 2.67
N HIS A 98 2.77 1.98 3.15
CA HIS A 98 3.35 3.23 3.64
C HIS A 98 4.18 3.05 4.92
N ALA A 99 3.75 2.17 5.82
CA ALA A 99 4.44 1.95 7.08
C ALA A 99 5.74 1.16 6.92
N PHE A 100 5.78 0.26 5.94
CA PHE A 100 6.82 -0.75 5.80
C PHE A 100 8.26 -0.22 5.91
N PRO A 101 8.67 0.87 5.24
CA PRO A 101 10.03 1.41 5.33
C PRO A 101 10.41 1.93 6.72
N TYR A 102 9.42 2.19 7.59
CA TYR A 102 9.60 2.74 8.93
C TYR A 102 9.45 1.70 10.04
N LEU A 103 9.00 0.49 9.71
CA LEU A 103 8.90 -0.60 10.69
C LEU A 103 10.29 -1.00 11.18
N ASN A 104 10.38 -1.39 12.46
CA ASN A 104 11.63 -1.80 13.11
C ASN A 104 12.75 -0.72 13.12
N THR A 105 12.39 0.56 12.97
CA THR A 105 13.33 1.68 13.08
C THR A 105 13.48 2.24 14.50
N GLY A 106 12.82 1.62 15.49
CA GLY A 106 12.91 1.96 16.91
C GLY A 106 11.79 2.88 17.43
N ASN A 107 10.89 3.34 16.58
CA ASN A 107 9.67 4.07 16.98
C ASN A 107 8.43 3.34 16.45
N ASP A 108 7.28 3.61 17.09
CA ASP A 108 5.99 3.25 16.51
C ASP A 108 5.76 3.98 15.19
N VAL A 109 4.91 3.44 14.32
CA VAL A 109 4.57 4.03 13.02
C VAL A 109 3.07 4.28 12.94
N CYS A 110 2.67 5.53 12.74
CA CYS A 110 1.29 5.91 12.45
C CYS A 110 1.15 6.17 10.95
N SER A 111 0.57 5.19 10.25
CA SER A 111 0.31 5.30 8.82
C SER A 111 -1.04 5.96 8.59
N VAL A 112 -1.08 7.01 7.78
CA VAL A 112 -2.23 7.90 7.64
C VAL A 112 -2.57 8.12 6.16
N ILE A 113 -3.85 7.98 5.81
CA ILE A 113 -4.42 8.39 4.52
C ILE A 113 -5.60 9.31 4.78
N GLU A 114 -5.57 10.51 4.22
CA GLU A 114 -6.71 11.42 4.31
C GLU A 114 -7.94 10.89 3.56
N MET A 115 -9.10 10.91 4.22
CA MET A 115 -10.36 10.38 3.69
C MET A 115 -11.41 11.49 3.42
N GLY A 116 -10.95 12.74 3.39
CA GLY A 116 -11.79 13.93 3.26
C GLY A 116 -12.64 14.22 4.50
N ARG A 117 -13.34 15.36 4.51
CA ARG A 117 -14.18 15.82 5.63
C ARG A 117 -13.44 15.93 6.98
N GLY A 118 -12.13 16.16 6.94
CA GLY A 118 -11.30 16.23 8.14
C GLY A 118 -11.02 14.87 8.80
N GLU A 119 -11.40 13.75 8.17
CA GLU A 119 -11.15 12.41 8.71
C GLU A 119 -9.93 11.76 8.06
N ILE A 120 -9.27 10.89 8.82
CA ILE A 120 -8.15 10.08 8.36
C ILE A 120 -8.44 8.59 8.54
N ALA A 121 -8.01 7.79 7.57
CA ALA A 121 -7.84 6.36 7.73
C ALA A 121 -6.44 6.11 8.31
N THR A 122 -6.34 5.38 9.41
CA THR A 122 -5.06 5.17 10.09
C THR A 122 -4.90 3.78 10.70
N VAL A 123 -3.64 3.39 10.87
CA VAL A 123 -3.20 2.23 11.66
C VAL A 123 -1.93 2.65 12.39
N ILE A 124 -1.86 2.34 13.69
CA ILE A 124 -0.65 2.48 14.51
C ILE A 124 0.02 1.11 14.60
N PHE A 125 1.23 1.02 14.08
CA PHE A 125 2.09 -0.15 14.16
C PHE A 125 3.07 0.05 15.31
N HIS A 126 2.93 -0.78 16.35
CA HIS A 126 3.86 -0.77 17.47
C HIS A 126 5.22 -1.37 17.07
N GLN A 127 6.25 -1.09 17.88
CA GLN A 127 7.55 -1.77 17.78
C GLN A 127 7.39 -3.30 17.64
N ASP A 128 8.28 -3.94 16.89
CA ASP A 128 8.31 -5.38 16.59
C ASP A 128 7.11 -5.93 15.81
N HIS A 129 6.30 -5.05 15.20
CA HIS A 129 5.18 -5.48 14.37
C HIS A 129 5.63 -6.35 13.19
N SER A 130 5.12 -7.59 13.13
CA SER A 130 5.32 -8.47 11.98
C SER A 130 4.28 -8.21 10.90
N ILE A 131 4.74 -7.83 9.72
CA ILE A 131 3.90 -7.64 8.53
C ILE A 131 3.32 -8.95 7.97
N VAL A 132 3.86 -10.10 8.36
CA VAL A 132 3.56 -11.39 7.74
C VAL A 132 2.26 -11.99 8.30
N ASN A 133 2.02 -11.84 9.61
CA ASN A 133 0.93 -12.52 10.32
C ASN A 133 -0.15 -11.58 10.85
N SER A 134 -0.07 -10.30 10.51
CA SER A 134 -0.98 -9.30 11.07
C SER A 134 -2.10 -8.99 10.08
N ARG A 135 -3.34 -9.18 10.53
CA ARG A 135 -4.50 -8.64 9.84
C ARG A 135 -4.60 -7.16 10.16
N ILE A 136 -4.41 -6.32 9.15
CA ILE A 136 -4.46 -4.88 9.29
C ILE A 136 -5.85 -4.38 8.90
N GLU A 137 -6.54 -3.79 9.87
CA GLU A 137 -7.87 -3.20 9.69
C GLU A 137 -7.74 -1.68 9.88
N PRO A 138 -7.85 -0.89 8.79
CA PRO A 138 -7.84 0.57 8.87
C PRO A 138 -8.98 1.10 9.73
N GLU A 139 -8.68 2.05 10.62
CA GLU A 139 -9.68 2.79 11.38
C GLU A 139 -9.90 4.18 10.77
N LEU A 140 -11.16 4.63 10.71
CA LEU A 140 -11.51 6.00 10.32
C LEU A 140 -11.71 6.85 11.59
N LEU A 141 -10.95 7.93 11.74
CA LEU A 141 -11.03 8.81 12.91
C LEU A 141 -10.76 10.29 12.59
N SER A 142 -11.14 11.18 13.50
CA SER A 142 -10.69 12.58 13.50
C SER A 142 -9.24 12.67 14.00
N PRO A 143 -8.35 13.45 13.37
CA PRO A 143 -7.01 13.73 13.88
C PRO A 143 -6.98 14.25 15.33
N ASP A 144 -8.07 14.88 15.80
CA ASP A 144 -8.18 15.42 17.16
C ASP A 144 -8.03 14.35 18.26
N VAL A 145 -8.26 13.08 17.95
CA VAL A 145 -8.12 11.97 18.92
C VAL A 145 -6.71 11.38 18.95
N LEU A 146 -5.80 11.83 18.08
CA LEU A 146 -4.42 11.32 18.04
C LEU A 146 -3.65 11.56 19.35
N PRO A 147 -3.80 12.70 20.08
CA PRO A 147 -3.17 12.90 21.38
C PRO A 147 -3.49 11.83 22.43
N ASP A 148 -4.70 11.26 22.38
CA ASP A 148 -5.12 10.22 23.33
C ASP A 148 -4.52 8.84 22.99
N ARG A 149 -4.01 8.68 21.76
CA ARG A 149 -3.50 7.41 21.23
C ARG A 149 -1.98 7.34 21.13
N ILE A 150 -1.32 8.48 21.08
CA ILE A 150 0.13 8.58 20.85
C ILE A 150 0.77 9.21 22.07
N SER A 151 1.49 8.37 22.82
CA SER A 151 2.20 8.76 24.05
C SER A 151 3.73 8.69 23.92
N THR A 152 4.23 8.17 22.81
CA THR A 152 5.66 8.02 22.51
C THR A 152 5.99 8.61 21.14
N PRO A 153 7.25 9.02 20.90
CA PRO A 153 7.68 9.46 19.58
C PRO A 153 7.30 8.43 18.51
N THR A 154 6.61 8.88 17.48
CA THR A 154 5.95 8.04 16.48
C THR A 154 6.23 8.58 15.08
N ASN A 155 6.66 7.69 14.17
CA ASN A 155 6.88 8.01 12.78
C ASN A 155 5.54 8.12 12.04
N PHE A 156 5.24 9.28 11.47
CA PHE A 156 4.09 9.51 10.63
C PHE A 156 4.44 9.33 9.16
N CYS A 157 3.66 8.53 8.45
CA CYS A 157 3.81 8.27 7.04
C CYS A 157 2.46 8.20 6.33
N GLY A 158 2.49 8.23 5.00
CA GLY A 158 1.32 8.02 4.17
C GLY A 158 0.98 9.22 3.28
N THR A 159 -0.27 9.28 2.84
CA THR A 159 -0.76 10.33 1.94
C THR A 159 -1.38 11.44 2.78
N ILE A 160 -0.56 12.42 3.14
CA ILE A 160 -0.87 13.51 4.06
C ILE A 160 -0.59 14.85 3.37
N SER A 161 -1.58 15.73 3.32
CA SER A 161 -1.47 17.11 2.85
C SER A 161 -0.68 17.97 3.85
N SER A 162 -0.19 19.11 3.39
CA SER A 162 0.51 20.06 4.26
C SER A 162 -0.36 20.54 5.42
N ASP A 163 -1.66 20.73 5.20
CA ASP A 163 -2.59 21.20 6.23
C ASP A 163 -2.81 20.13 7.31
N MET A 164 -3.05 18.89 6.91
CA MET A 164 -3.18 17.76 7.84
C MET A 164 -1.87 17.51 8.60
N LEU A 165 -0.74 17.62 7.93
CA LEU A 165 0.57 17.48 8.58
C LEU A 165 0.78 18.57 9.65
N ASN A 166 0.39 19.81 9.36
CA ASN A 166 0.43 20.91 10.33
C ASN A 166 -0.53 20.67 11.51
N LEU A 167 -1.72 20.12 11.24
CA LEU A 167 -2.69 19.75 12.27
C LEU A 167 -2.14 18.63 13.19
N ILE A 168 -1.58 17.57 12.62
CA ILE A 168 -0.95 16.49 13.41
C ILE A 168 0.17 17.06 14.28
N LYS A 169 1.00 17.95 13.73
CA LYS A 169 2.08 18.63 14.48
C LYS A 169 1.55 19.53 15.59
N SER A 170 0.46 20.26 15.38
CA SER A 170 -0.09 21.14 16.43
C SER A 170 -0.68 20.34 17.59
N HIS A 171 -1.18 19.12 17.33
CA HIS A 171 -1.70 18.22 18.35
C HIS A 171 -0.61 17.48 19.14
N LEU A 172 0.45 17.01 18.47
CA LEU A 172 1.42 16.07 19.05
C LEU A 172 2.80 16.66 19.32
N GLY A 173 3.13 17.83 18.76
CA GLY A 173 4.44 18.46 18.90
C GLY A 173 5.57 17.50 18.52
N ASP A 174 6.55 17.35 19.42
CA ASP A 174 7.75 16.53 19.21
C ASP A 174 7.48 15.01 19.18
N LEU A 175 6.27 14.55 19.53
CA LEU A 175 5.88 13.15 19.39
C LEU A 175 5.62 12.76 17.93
N ALA A 176 5.30 13.73 17.05
CA ALA A 176 5.05 13.47 15.64
C ALA A 176 6.34 13.61 14.81
N LEU A 177 6.99 12.47 14.55
CA LEU A 177 8.20 12.40 13.74
C LEU A 177 7.80 12.21 12.27
N PHE A 178 8.38 13.01 11.37
CA PHE A 178 8.14 12.89 9.94
C PHE A 178 9.44 12.54 9.22
N PRO A 179 9.40 11.64 8.21
CA PRO A 179 10.57 11.30 7.43
C PRO A 179 11.12 12.52 6.68
N ARG A 180 12.43 12.50 6.44
CA ARG A 180 13.09 13.53 5.62
C ARG A 180 12.76 13.29 4.14
N GLY A 181 12.04 14.22 3.53
CA GLY A 181 11.70 14.17 2.09
C GLY A 181 10.22 14.48 1.83
N PRO A 182 9.81 14.56 0.56
CA PRO A 182 8.40 14.73 0.22
C PRO A 182 7.61 13.46 0.53
N LEU A 183 6.49 13.62 1.23
CA LEU A 183 5.45 12.60 1.30
C LEU A 183 4.55 12.68 0.05
N PRO A 184 3.92 11.57 -0.35
CA PRO A 184 4.04 10.23 0.23
C PRO A 184 5.31 9.48 -0.22
N TYR A 185 5.92 8.74 0.70
CA TYR A 185 6.89 7.70 0.37
C TYR A 185 6.13 6.37 0.22
N ARG A 186 6.08 5.83 -1.00
CA ARG A 186 5.33 4.61 -1.32
C ARG A 186 5.94 3.94 -2.54
N ASN A 187 6.56 2.78 -2.34
CA ASN A 187 7.23 2.06 -3.43
C ASN A 187 6.52 0.75 -3.73
N ALA A 188 6.43 0.39 -5.00
CA ALA A 188 5.89 -0.89 -5.41
C ALA A 188 6.81 -2.05 -5.00
N SER A 189 8.11 -1.78 -4.83
CA SER A 189 9.11 -2.71 -4.30
C SER A 189 8.78 -3.17 -2.88
N ASP A 190 8.31 -2.26 -2.02
CA ASP A 190 7.91 -2.59 -0.66
C ASP A 190 6.73 -3.56 -0.68
N LEU A 191 5.74 -3.29 -1.54
CA LEU A 191 4.62 -4.20 -1.77
C LEU A 191 5.09 -5.57 -2.30
N ALA A 192 6.05 -5.60 -3.23
CA ALA A 192 6.57 -6.85 -3.78
C ALA A 192 7.21 -7.72 -2.69
N TYR A 193 8.01 -7.08 -1.82
CA TYR A 193 8.61 -7.76 -0.68
C TYR A 193 7.56 -8.24 0.34
N ILE A 194 6.59 -7.39 0.70
CA ILE A 194 5.50 -7.76 1.62
C ILE A 194 4.75 -8.99 1.09
N GLY A 195 4.37 -8.99 -0.19
CA GLY A 195 3.68 -10.12 -0.81
C GLY A 195 4.55 -11.38 -0.85
N TYR A 196 5.81 -11.24 -1.24
CA TYR A 196 6.78 -12.35 -1.17
C TYR A 196 6.87 -12.96 0.24
N ALA A 197 7.07 -12.13 1.25
CA ALA A 197 7.22 -12.56 2.64
C ALA A 197 5.97 -13.31 3.14
N LYS A 198 4.78 -12.79 2.85
CA LYS A 198 3.49 -13.43 3.17
C LYS A 198 3.33 -14.79 2.48
N ILE A 199 3.61 -14.87 1.17
CA ILE A 199 3.55 -16.14 0.41
C ILE A 199 4.53 -17.17 1.01
N LYS A 200 5.76 -16.76 1.32
CA LYS A 200 6.79 -17.66 1.88
C LYS A 200 6.44 -18.15 3.29
N ALA A 201 5.65 -17.41 4.03
CA ALA A 201 5.13 -17.82 5.32
C ALA A 201 3.86 -18.69 5.24
N GLY A 202 3.38 -19.00 4.04
CA GLY A 202 2.20 -19.83 3.82
C GLY A 202 0.87 -19.08 4.01
N VAL A 203 0.90 -17.74 4.02
CA VAL A 203 -0.34 -16.95 3.95
C VAL A 203 -0.95 -17.17 2.57
N THR A 204 -2.25 -17.42 2.53
CA THR A 204 -3.00 -17.62 1.29
C THR A 204 -4.21 -16.70 1.23
N GLU A 205 -4.50 -16.19 0.04
CA GLU A 205 -5.75 -15.47 -0.26
C GLU A 205 -6.35 -16.05 -1.54
N ASP A 206 -7.68 -16.16 -1.59
CA ASP A 206 -8.38 -16.60 -2.81
C ASP A 206 -8.58 -15.42 -3.76
N ALA A 207 -8.01 -15.53 -4.95
CA ALA A 207 -8.13 -14.53 -6.00
C ALA A 207 -9.59 -14.19 -6.32
N SER A 208 -10.52 -15.14 -6.20
CA SER A 208 -11.94 -14.95 -6.54
C SER A 208 -12.64 -14.04 -5.54
N SER A 209 -12.47 -14.30 -4.24
CA SER A 209 -13.07 -13.54 -3.13
C SER A 209 -12.30 -12.28 -2.72
N LEU A 210 -11.05 -12.11 -3.18
CA LEU A 210 -10.25 -10.92 -2.87
C LEU A 210 -10.97 -9.62 -3.29
N ALA A 211 -11.16 -8.72 -2.33
CA ALA A 211 -11.96 -7.50 -2.47
C ALA A 211 -11.22 -6.25 -1.95
N PRO A 212 -11.50 -5.07 -2.54
CA PRO A 212 -11.00 -3.79 -2.04
C PRO A 212 -11.46 -3.49 -0.60
N ILE A 213 -10.63 -2.77 0.16
CA ILE A 213 -11.00 -2.16 1.44
C ILE A 213 -11.46 -0.72 1.21
N TYR A 214 -12.70 -0.45 1.58
CA TYR A 214 -13.27 0.89 1.62
C TYR A 214 -13.58 1.27 3.07
N VAL A 215 -12.82 2.21 3.63
CA VAL A 215 -13.02 2.67 5.02
C VAL A 215 -14.29 3.50 5.17
N ARG A 216 -14.75 4.12 4.07
CA ARG A 216 -16.06 4.78 3.96
C ARG A 216 -16.88 4.00 2.94
N LYS A 217 -18.11 3.60 3.29
CA LYS A 217 -19.04 3.05 2.29
C LYS A 217 -19.27 4.11 1.20
N PRO A 218 -19.23 3.75 -0.09
CA PRO A 218 -19.64 4.69 -1.12
C PRO A 218 -21.06 5.17 -0.82
N PRO A 219 -21.39 6.45 -1.09
CA PRO A 219 -22.76 6.90 -0.95
C PRO A 219 -23.64 5.97 -1.78
N VAL A 220 -24.58 5.30 -1.10
CA VAL A 220 -25.66 4.61 -1.81
C VAL A 220 -26.44 5.74 -2.47
N GLY A 221 -26.53 5.74 -3.79
CA GLY A 221 -27.39 6.71 -4.48
C GLY A 221 -28.82 6.49 -4.02
N ASP A 222 -29.44 7.52 -3.47
CA ASP A 222 -30.90 7.61 -3.32
C ASP A 222 -31.58 7.70 -4.70
#